data_AF-A0A1X1ZBR0-F1
#
_entry.id   AF-A0A1X1ZBR0-F1
#
_cell.length_a   1.000
_cell.length_b   1.000
_cell.length_c   1.000
_cell.angle_alpha   90.00
_cell.angle_beta   90.00
_cell.angle_gamma   90.00
#
_symmetry.space_group_name_H-M   'P 1'
#
loop_
_entity.id
_entity.type
_entity.pdbx_description
1 polymer ?
#
loop_
_entity_poly.entity_id
_entity_poly.type
_entity_poly.pdbx_seq_one_letter_code
_entity_poly.pdbx_strand_id
1 'polypeptide(L)'
;MRSEPSDIKVVTDPLLLGQRVVAILETGQRDATYKLATLMALIDHCIENLPDHPEDILRVPLPDLAHRVLALYWPQVRPFEGQELRQRRTGSIARIPDAAKSLREAAQSGNSGLSLDIAKIRAPKQYQAAIAKIVVALAKQPLPRLQKLPGSPVSDPFLYDDSFLGEGVSMRQLAAHGNAITLKPGVAFGLARLAGLLKPALEIMWVDDIRQMNKFLDAEVPDVAGHLFGRERIAMTSVRAAFTEAFGPHCFYCGVHLPAGNPVDHVLPWSLVGIDGLANLVLACMKCNGDKGGALPAIEIVDRVLERDRGVLEEIARSIEWPTQRNRVVAAARGIFRGQPPGVPTWGGYRQTVRLDVAFQPEWMRAAYG
;
A
#
# COMPACT_ATOMS: atom_id res chain seq x y z
N MET A 1 -27.03 26.09 30.26
CA MET A 1 -26.79 25.19 29.11
C MET A 1 -25.42 25.55 28.55
N ARG A 2 -24.37 24.84 28.98
CA ARG A 2 -23.00 25.11 28.50
C ARG A 2 -22.88 24.47 27.13
N SER A 3 -22.59 25.27 26.11
CA SER A 3 -22.25 24.82 24.77
C SER A 3 -20.96 23.99 24.82
N GLU A 4 -21.03 22.73 24.43
CA GLU A 4 -19.86 21.91 24.16
C GLU A 4 -19.07 22.47 22.96
N PRO A 5 -17.73 22.34 22.92
CA PRO A 5 -16.93 22.88 21.84
C PRO A 5 -17.17 22.09 20.55
N SER A 6 -17.40 22.82 19.46
CA SER A 6 -17.62 22.34 18.09
C SER A 6 -16.44 21.59 17.44
N ASP A 7 -15.31 21.48 18.13
CA ASP A 7 -14.06 20.92 17.57
C ASP A 7 -14.07 19.40 17.40
N ILE A 8 -14.99 18.69 18.06
CA ILE A 8 -15.07 17.21 18.00
C ILE A 8 -15.66 16.72 16.66
N LYS A 9 -16.42 17.55 15.93
CA LYS A 9 -17.06 17.16 14.66
C LYS A 9 -16.15 17.29 13.42
N VAL A 10 -14.97 17.88 13.55
CA VAL A 10 -14.16 18.31 12.39
C VAL A 10 -13.30 17.17 11.81
N VAL A 11 -13.02 16.11 12.59
CA VAL A 11 -12.21 14.95 12.12
C VAL A 11 -13.07 13.79 11.61
N THR A 12 -14.38 13.83 11.85
CA THR A 12 -15.32 12.74 11.51
C THR A 12 -15.89 12.82 10.08
N ASP A 13 -15.60 13.86 9.31
CA ASP A 13 -16.01 13.94 7.90
C ASP A 13 -14.86 13.47 6.98
N PRO A 14 -14.97 12.28 6.34
CA PRO A 14 -13.98 11.80 5.40
C PRO A 14 -13.70 12.80 4.28
N LEU A 15 -14.70 13.56 3.81
CA LEU A 15 -14.49 14.51 2.72
C LEU A 15 -13.59 15.66 3.15
N LEU A 16 -13.83 16.24 4.33
CA LEU A 16 -12.97 17.28 4.90
C LEU A 16 -11.55 16.76 5.15
N LEU A 17 -11.41 15.52 5.66
CA LEU A 17 -10.10 14.88 5.80
C LEU A 17 -9.38 14.79 4.45
N GLY A 18 -10.06 14.31 3.41
CA GLY A 18 -9.52 14.20 2.06
C GLY A 18 -9.09 15.56 1.50
N GLN A 19 -9.91 16.60 1.67
CA GLN A 19 -9.59 17.97 1.26
C GLN A 19 -8.33 18.48 1.95
N ARG A 20 -8.20 18.29 3.27
CA ARG A 20 -7.00 18.69 4.02
C ARG A 20 -5.76 17.95 3.53
N VAL A 21 -5.87 16.65 3.29
CA VAL A 21 -4.78 15.81 2.77
C VAL A 21 -4.34 16.32 1.40
N VAL A 22 -5.27 16.50 0.46
CA VAL A 22 -4.96 17.00 -0.90
C VAL A 22 -4.35 18.40 -0.85
N ALA A 23 -4.91 19.31 -0.04
CA ALA A 23 -4.40 20.68 0.09
C ALA A 23 -2.94 20.70 0.54
N ILE A 24 -2.53 19.83 1.48
CA ILE A 24 -1.13 19.75 1.93
C ILE A 24 -0.21 19.21 0.84
N LEU A 25 -0.72 18.31 0.01
CA LEU A 25 0.05 17.77 -1.09
C LEU A 25 0.24 18.80 -2.19
N GLU A 26 -0.81 19.50 -2.60
CA GLU A 26 -0.75 20.50 -3.67
C GLU A 26 0.06 21.74 -3.29
N THR A 27 -0.12 22.24 -2.06
CA THR A 27 0.53 23.47 -1.61
C THR A 27 1.91 23.23 -1.00
N GLY A 28 2.17 22.04 -0.48
CA GLY A 28 3.42 21.69 0.17
C GLY A 28 4.59 21.58 -0.81
N GLN A 29 5.67 22.33 -0.58
CA GLN A 29 6.93 22.10 -1.30
C GLN A 29 7.42 20.67 -1.07
N ARG A 30 7.70 19.96 -2.17
CA ARG A 30 8.24 18.59 -2.18
C ARG A 30 9.66 18.58 -2.73
N ASP A 31 10.62 18.62 -1.82
CA ASP A 31 12.05 18.48 -2.14
C ASP A 31 12.47 17.02 -2.32
N ALA A 32 11.65 16.09 -1.82
CA ALA A 32 11.79 14.64 -1.97
C ALA A 32 10.40 13.98 -1.99
N THR A 33 10.32 12.77 -2.55
CA THR A 33 9.08 12.00 -2.69
C THR A 33 8.59 11.36 -1.38
N TYR A 34 9.30 11.58 -0.27
CA TYR A 34 9.06 10.90 1.01
C TYR A 34 7.68 11.20 1.59
N LYS A 35 7.15 12.43 1.38
CA LYS A 35 5.81 12.81 1.86
C LYS A 35 4.72 11.95 1.20
N LEU A 36 4.84 11.73 -0.11
CA LEU A 36 3.94 10.88 -0.89
C LEU A 36 4.04 9.43 -0.43
N ALA A 37 5.27 8.91 -0.28
CA ALA A 37 5.52 7.56 0.22
C ALA A 37 4.91 7.32 1.61
N THR A 38 5.08 8.28 2.52
CA THR A 38 4.59 8.17 3.90
C THR A 38 3.07 8.17 3.96
N LEU A 39 2.41 9.04 3.18
CA LEU A 39 0.96 9.07 3.13
C LEU A 39 0.38 7.81 2.48
N MET A 40 0.97 7.33 1.39
CA MET A 40 0.55 6.08 0.76
C MET A 40 0.71 4.89 1.71
N ALA A 41 1.83 4.82 2.43
CA ALA A 41 2.06 3.80 3.45
C ALA A 41 1.11 3.90 4.65
N LEU A 42 0.67 5.11 5.03
CA LEU A 42 -0.36 5.30 6.07
C LEU A 42 -1.73 4.81 5.59
N ILE A 43 -2.11 5.11 4.35
CA ILE A 43 -3.36 4.61 3.76
C ILE A 43 -3.36 3.07 3.76
N ASP A 44 -2.26 2.44 3.31
CA ASP A 44 -2.15 0.98 3.31
C ASP A 44 -2.20 0.40 4.73
N HIS A 45 -1.58 1.06 5.71
CA HIS A 45 -1.67 0.65 7.10
C HIS A 45 -3.10 0.76 7.65
N CYS A 46 -3.83 1.82 7.31
CA CYS A 46 -5.23 1.99 7.72
C CYS A 46 -6.15 0.94 7.11
N ILE A 47 -5.91 0.54 5.86
CA ILE A 47 -6.67 -0.53 5.20
C ILE A 47 -6.40 -1.87 5.91
N GLU A 48 -5.15 -2.22 6.17
CA GLU A 48 -4.83 -3.53 6.78
C GLU A 48 -5.09 -3.57 8.30
N ASN A 49 -5.24 -2.44 8.97
CA ASN A 49 -5.43 -2.37 10.43
C ASN A 49 -6.65 -1.54 10.81
N LEU A 50 -7.69 -1.57 9.97
CA LEU A 50 -8.88 -0.75 10.19
C LEU A 50 -9.53 -1.12 11.55
N PRO A 51 -9.70 -0.16 12.47
CA PRO A 51 -10.32 -0.41 13.78
C PRO A 51 -11.74 -0.94 13.70
N ASP A 52 -12.28 -1.34 14.85
CA ASP A 52 -13.64 -1.90 14.89
C ASP A 52 -14.72 -0.83 14.73
N HIS A 53 -14.51 0.35 15.32
CA HIS A 53 -15.41 1.47 15.24
C HIS A 53 -14.77 2.69 14.55
N PRO A 54 -15.55 3.49 13.79
CA PRO A 54 -15.03 4.67 13.10
C PRO A 54 -14.25 5.68 13.94
N GLU A 55 -14.67 5.85 15.20
CA GLU A 55 -14.06 6.81 16.14
C GLU A 55 -12.87 6.26 16.91
N ASP A 56 -12.53 4.98 16.71
CA ASP A 56 -11.39 4.40 17.40
C ASP A 56 -10.07 5.00 16.87
N ILE A 57 -9.17 5.27 17.80
CA ILE A 57 -7.79 5.64 17.48
C ILE A 57 -7.07 4.43 16.86
N LEU A 58 -6.12 4.69 15.96
CA LEU A 58 -5.27 3.64 15.39
C LEU A 58 -3.80 3.90 15.71
N ARG A 59 -3.21 3.00 16.48
CA ARG A 59 -1.76 3.02 16.74
C ARG A 59 -1.01 2.47 15.53
N VAL A 60 -0.06 3.25 15.00
CA VAL A 60 0.78 2.90 13.85
C VAL A 60 2.23 2.75 14.32
N PRO A 61 2.72 1.52 14.51
CA PRO A 61 4.13 1.29 14.82
C PRO A 61 5.02 1.86 13.71
N LEU A 62 6.01 2.67 14.07
CA LEU A 62 6.96 3.24 13.12
C LEU A 62 7.74 2.17 12.33
N PRO A 63 8.13 1.02 12.90
CA PRO A 63 8.74 -0.07 12.11
C PRO A 63 7.82 -0.61 11.01
N ASP A 64 6.51 -0.70 11.26
CA ASP A 64 5.54 -1.20 10.28
C ASP A 64 5.32 -0.18 9.17
N LEU A 65 5.24 1.11 9.53
CA LEU A 65 5.18 2.20 8.57
C LEU A 65 6.46 2.25 7.72
N ALA A 66 7.63 2.08 8.34
CA ALA A 66 8.91 2.02 7.66
C ALA A 66 9.00 0.84 6.70
N HIS A 67 8.44 -0.33 7.05
CA HIS A 67 8.36 -1.48 6.17
C HIS A 67 7.52 -1.19 4.91
N ARG A 68 6.37 -0.55 5.08
CA ARG A 68 5.50 -0.15 3.95
C ARG A 68 6.19 0.87 3.05
N VAL A 69 6.85 1.87 3.63
CA VAL A 69 7.65 2.84 2.87
C VAL A 69 8.79 2.14 2.13
N LEU A 70 9.49 1.20 2.76
CA LEU A 70 10.51 0.39 2.10
C LEU A 70 9.93 -0.40 0.92
N ALA A 71 8.75 -0.99 1.07
CA ALA A 71 8.06 -1.72 0.01
C ALA A 71 7.74 -0.84 -1.20
N LEU A 72 7.36 0.43 -0.98
CA LEU A 72 7.13 1.39 -2.06
C LEU A 72 8.41 1.71 -2.84
N TYR A 73 9.53 1.92 -2.15
CA TYR A 73 10.81 2.22 -2.81
C TYR A 73 11.51 0.99 -3.39
N TRP A 74 11.17 -0.21 -2.94
CA TRP A 74 11.82 -1.46 -3.34
C TRP A 74 11.89 -1.69 -4.86
N PRO A 75 10.81 -1.54 -5.65
CA PRO A 75 10.89 -1.61 -7.10
C PRO A 75 11.51 -0.37 -7.74
N GLN A 76 11.37 0.81 -7.12
CA GLN A 76 11.76 2.12 -7.66
C GLN A 76 13.26 2.39 -7.67
N VAL A 77 14.04 1.66 -6.86
CA VAL A 77 15.50 1.78 -6.83
C VAL A 77 16.19 0.90 -7.86
N ARG A 78 15.43 0.14 -8.66
CA ARG A 78 15.98 -0.55 -9.84
C ARG A 78 16.33 0.49 -10.91
N PRO A 79 17.34 0.23 -11.75
CA PRO A 79 17.58 1.07 -12.92
C PRO A 79 16.34 1.12 -13.82
N PHE A 80 15.98 2.32 -14.26
CA PHE A 80 14.98 2.59 -15.28
C PHE A 80 15.71 3.10 -16.52
N GLU A 81 15.57 2.40 -17.66
CA GLU A 81 16.34 2.71 -18.87
C GLU A 81 17.86 2.84 -18.61
N GLY A 82 18.38 1.93 -17.78
CA GLY A 82 19.80 1.90 -17.39
C GLY A 82 20.23 2.99 -16.40
N GLN A 83 19.32 3.85 -15.94
CA GLN A 83 19.61 4.97 -15.04
C GLN A 83 18.90 4.83 -13.70
N GLU A 84 19.54 5.28 -12.62
CA GLU A 84 18.88 5.37 -11.33
C GLU A 84 18.01 6.62 -11.23
N LEU A 85 16.75 6.46 -10.79
CA LEU A 85 15.84 7.59 -10.60
C LEU A 85 16.17 8.36 -9.32
N ARG A 86 16.43 9.67 -9.45
CA ARG A 86 16.55 10.59 -8.33
C ARG A 86 15.18 10.81 -7.69
N GLN A 87 15.12 10.61 -6.37
CA GLN A 87 13.90 10.75 -5.57
C GLN A 87 13.88 12.06 -4.75
N ARG A 88 14.81 12.97 -5.05
CA ARG A 88 14.95 14.29 -4.43
C ARG A 88 15.60 15.31 -5.36
N ARG A 89 15.31 16.59 -5.13
CA ARG A 89 15.76 17.72 -5.98
C ARG A 89 17.20 18.14 -5.75
N THR A 90 17.62 18.28 -4.50
CA THR A 90 18.94 18.78 -4.10
C THR A 90 19.69 17.75 -3.28
N GLY A 91 21.02 17.85 -3.18
CA GLY A 91 21.90 16.99 -2.35
C GLY A 91 21.99 15.52 -2.78
N SER A 92 23.03 14.82 -2.30
CA SER A 92 23.32 13.42 -2.69
C SER A 92 22.65 12.36 -1.82
N ILE A 93 22.41 12.63 -0.53
CA ILE A 93 21.93 11.60 0.41
C ILE A 93 20.42 11.40 0.25
N ALA A 94 19.99 10.19 -0.08
CA ALA A 94 18.59 9.81 -0.21
C ALA A 94 18.30 8.64 0.75
N ARG A 95 18.26 8.93 2.06
CA ARG A 95 18.25 7.94 3.16
C ARG A 95 17.34 6.73 2.94
N ILE A 96 16.11 6.94 2.43
CA ILE A 96 15.14 5.85 2.22
C ILE A 96 15.50 5.01 0.97
N PRO A 97 15.66 5.60 -0.24
CA PRO A 97 16.24 4.89 -1.39
C PRO A 97 17.57 4.19 -1.10
N ASP A 98 18.49 4.84 -0.39
CA ASP A 98 19.80 4.27 -0.07
C ASP A 98 19.66 3.02 0.82
N ALA A 99 18.74 3.04 1.79
CA ALA A 99 18.42 1.87 2.61
C ALA A 99 17.83 0.71 1.78
N ALA A 100 16.97 1.01 0.80
CA ALA A 100 16.43 0.01 -0.12
C ALA A 100 17.53 -0.58 -1.01
N LYS A 101 18.44 0.25 -1.56
CA LYS A 101 19.58 -0.20 -2.37
C LYS A 101 20.51 -1.12 -1.59
N SER A 102 20.91 -0.73 -0.38
CA SER A 102 21.75 -1.58 0.48
C SER A 102 21.10 -2.94 0.78
N LEU A 103 19.78 -2.99 0.96
CA LEU A 103 19.07 -4.26 1.13
C LEU A 103 19.04 -5.08 -0.16
N ARG A 104 18.82 -4.46 -1.32
CA ARG A 104 18.86 -5.17 -2.62
C ARG A 104 20.23 -5.79 -2.90
N GLU A 105 21.30 -5.07 -2.61
CA GLU A 105 22.67 -5.57 -2.71
C GLU A 105 22.89 -6.79 -1.81
N ALA A 106 22.51 -6.68 -0.53
CA ALA A 106 22.67 -7.76 0.44
C ALA A 106 21.81 -9.00 0.13
N ALA A 107 20.62 -8.80 -0.43
CA ALA A 107 19.73 -9.87 -0.86
C ALA A 107 20.10 -10.47 -2.23
N GLN A 108 21.16 -9.95 -2.87
CA GLN A 108 21.61 -10.33 -4.21
C GLN A 108 20.50 -10.22 -5.25
N SER A 109 19.65 -9.19 -5.13
CA SER A 109 18.49 -9.01 -5.99
C SER A 109 18.87 -8.54 -7.39
N GLY A 110 20.01 -7.87 -7.56
CA GLY A 110 20.39 -7.21 -8.83
C GLY A 110 19.22 -6.39 -9.41
N ASN A 111 18.99 -6.53 -10.71
CA ASN A 111 17.85 -5.92 -11.42
C ASN A 111 16.58 -6.81 -11.45
N SER A 112 16.59 -7.95 -10.76
CA SER A 112 15.46 -8.89 -10.77
C SER A 112 14.21 -8.32 -10.06
N GLY A 113 13.05 -8.93 -10.36
CA GLY A 113 11.79 -8.68 -9.67
C GLY A 113 11.67 -9.35 -8.29
N LEU A 114 12.78 -9.69 -7.62
CA LEU A 114 12.75 -10.32 -6.29
C LEU A 114 11.86 -9.52 -5.33
N SER A 115 10.94 -10.20 -4.66
CA SER A 115 10.04 -9.54 -3.70
C SER A 115 10.78 -9.11 -2.42
N LEU A 116 10.27 -8.07 -1.74
CA LEU A 116 10.82 -7.62 -0.47
C LEU A 116 10.71 -8.70 0.62
N ASP A 117 9.66 -9.51 0.59
CA ASP A 117 9.47 -10.62 1.54
C ASP A 117 10.60 -11.65 1.43
N ILE A 118 11.01 -12.01 0.21
CA ILE A 118 12.14 -12.91 0.02
C ILE A 118 13.45 -12.24 0.39
N ALA A 119 13.63 -10.96 0.06
CA ALA A 119 14.83 -10.20 0.45
C ALA A 119 14.99 -10.15 1.98
N LYS A 120 13.88 -10.00 2.73
CA LYS A 120 13.85 -10.05 4.20
C LYS A 120 14.32 -11.41 4.73
N ILE A 121 13.96 -12.51 4.08
CA ILE A 121 14.41 -13.87 4.45
C ILE A 121 15.90 -14.04 4.16
N ARG A 122 16.38 -13.56 2.99
CA ARG A 122 17.78 -13.70 2.57
C ARG A 122 18.75 -12.83 3.38
N ALA A 123 18.35 -11.61 3.71
CA ALA A 123 19.21 -10.62 4.35
C ALA A 123 18.54 -9.99 5.60
N PRO A 124 18.22 -10.78 6.63
CA PRO A 124 17.40 -10.33 7.77
C PRO A 124 18.06 -9.19 8.57
N LYS A 125 19.39 -9.23 8.74
CA LYS A 125 20.14 -8.17 9.46
C LYS A 125 20.10 -6.85 8.70
N GLN A 126 20.28 -6.88 7.38
CA GLN A 126 20.25 -5.69 6.52
C GLN A 126 18.82 -5.15 6.39
N TYR A 127 17.82 -6.03 6.38
CA TYR A 127 16.42 -5.62 6.47
C TYR A 127 16.16 -4.85 7.78
N GLN A 128 16.55 -5.40 8.93
CA GLN A 128 16.40 -4.71 10.22
C GLN A 128 17.13 -3.35 10.25
N ALA A 129 18.34 -3.29 9.69
CA ALA A 129 19.09 -2.04 9.56
C ALA A 129 18.38 -1.03 8.63
N ALA A 130 17.79 -1.48 7.52
CA ALA A 130 17.03 -0.64 6.62
C ALA A 130 15.77 -0.08 7.32
N ILE A 131 15.03 -0.93 8.05
CA ILE A 131 13.87 -0.49 8.85
C ILE A 131 14.29 0.55 9.88
N ALA A 132 15.35 0.33 10.66
CA ALA A 132 15.82 1.29 11.65
C ALA A 132 16.21 2.64 11.03
N LYS A 133 16.92 2.61 9.88
CA LYS A 133 17.27 3.83 9.12
C LYS A 133 16.03 4.59 8.65
N ILE A 134 15.03 3.88 8.13
CA ILE A 134 13.80 4.48 7.62
C ILE A 134 12.94 5.02 8.77
N VAL A 135 12.85 4.33 9.91
CA VAL A 135 12.18 4.85 11.11
C VAL A 135 12.75 6.21 11.52
N VAL A 136 14.08 6.32 11.62
CA VAL A 136 14.75 7.59 11.95
C VAL A 136 14.49 8.64 10.88
N ALA A 137 14.55 8.25 9.60
CA ALA A 137 14.25 9.15 8.50
C ALA A 137 12.83 9.71 8.66
N LEU A 138 11.80 8.86 8.74
CA LEU A 138 10.39 9.25 8.87
C LEU A 138 10.13 10.16 10.06
N ALA A 139 10.69 9.82 11.23
CA ALA A 139 10.54 10.59 12.47
C ALA A 139 11.19 11.98 12.39
N LYS A 140 12.31 12.10 11.66
CA LYS A 140 12.91 13.41 11.38
C LYS A 140 12.11 14.16 10.34
N GLN A 141 11.88 13.53 9.18
CA GLN A 141 11.08 13.99 8.05
C GLN A 141 10.65 12.78 7.19
N PRO A 142 9.36 12.62 6.86
CA PRO A 142 8.44 13.72 6.67
C PRO A 142 7.30 13.80 7.70
N LEU A 143 7.22 12.90 8.69
CA LEU A 143 6.07 12.87 9.64
C LEU A 143 5.76 14.24 10.27
N PRO A 144 6.72 15.02 10.80
CA PRO A 144 6.44 16.33 11.39
C PRO A 144 6.04 17.42 10.38
N ARG A 145 6.16 17.17 9.07
CA ARG A 145 5.77 18.10 8.00
C ARG A 145 4.63 17.55 7.14
N LEU A 146 4.16 16.34 7.42
CA LEU A 146 3.13 15.68 6.62
C LEU A 146 1.79 16.41 6.72
N GLN A 147 1.54 17.05 7.86
CA GLN A 147 0.27 17.68 8.22
C GLN A 147 0.41 19.21 8.41
N LYS A 148 1.54 19.79 7.98
CA LYS A 148 1.77 21.25 8.02
C LYS A 148 1.45 21.89 6.68
N LEU A 149 0.55 22.88 6.72
CA LEU A 149 0.29 23.76 5.58
C LEU A 149 1.44 24.79 5.46
N PRO A 150 1.87 25.13 4.23
CA PRO A 150 2.86 26.19 4.02
C PRO A 150 2.36 27.53 4.60
N GLY A 151 3.24 28.24 5.31
CA GLY A 151 2.97 29.60 5.77
C GLY A 151 2.08 29.74 7.02
N SER A 152 1.55 28.64 7.59
CA SER A 152 0.82 28.71 8.86
C SER A 152 1.80 28.77 10.05
N PRO A 153 1.71 29.78 10.93
CA PRO A 153 2.50 29.84 12.16
C PRO A 153 2.01 28.83 13.22
N VAL A 154 0.77 28.36 13.10
CA VAL A 154 0.16 27.39 14.02
C VAL A 154 0.14 26.01 13.37
N SER A 155 0.75 25.04 14.04
CA SER A 155 0.63 23.62 13.70
C SER A 155 -0.73 23.16 14.23
N ASP A 156 -1.70 22.89 13.33
CA ASP A 156 -2.93 22.18 13.67
C ASP A 156 -2.85 20.73 13.16
N PRO A 157 -2.22 19.83 13.92
CA PRO A 157 -2.10 18.44 13.53
C PRO A 157 -3.48 17.78 13.53
N PHE A 158 -3.86 17.15 12.43
CA PHE A 158 -5.18 16.50 12.27
C PHE A 158 -5.11 15.01 11.99
N LEU A 159 -3.94 14.48 11.61
CA LEU A 159 -3.75 13.03 11.43
C LEU A 159 -3.33 12.37 12.74
N TYR A 160 -2.32 12.91 13.42
CA TYR A 160 -1.72 12.37 14.65
C TYR A 160 -0.98 13.46 15.42
N ASP A 161 -0.66 13.22 16.68
CA ASP A 161 0.27 14.10 17.42
C ASP A 161 1.71 13.93 16.88
N ASP A 162 2.33 15.03 16.47
CA ASP A 162 3.71 15.09 15.96
C ASP A 162 4.67 15.86 16.86
N SER A 163 4.24 16.24 18.08
CA SER A 163 5.01 17.05 19.03
C SER A 163 6.36 16.44 19.44
N PHE A 164 6.48 15.11 19.37
CA PHE A 164 7.69 14.36 19.72
C PHE A 164 8.59 14.04 18.51
N LEU A 165 8.24 14.54 17.33
CA LEU A 165 8.94 14.27 16.06
C LEU A 165 9.70 15.53 15.59
N GLY A 166 10.71 15.36 14.74
CA GLY A 166 11.50 16.47 14.18
C GLY A 166 12.98 16.15 14.03
N GLU A 167 13.75 17.11 13.50
CA GLU A 167 15.19 16.92 13.20
C GLU A 167 16.03 16.49 14.42
N GLY A 168 15.66 16.96 15.61
CA GLY A 168 16.29 16.64 16.89
C GLY A 168 15.82 15.36 17.56
N VAL A 169 14.89 14.60 16.96
CA VAL A 169 14.34 13.39 17.58
C VAL A 169 15.42 12.35 17.84
N SER A 170 15.39 11.75 19.03
CA SER A 170 16.29 10.66 19.44
C SER A 170 15.56 9.32 19.51
N MET A 171 16.28 8.21 19.38
CA MET A 171 15.72 6.86 19.55
C MET A 171 15.09 6.67 20.95
N ARG A 172 15.67 7.29 21.98
CA ARG A 172 15.12 7.26 23.34
C ARG A 172 13.75 7.95 23.41
N GLN A 173 13.62 9.09 22.73
CA GLN A 173 12.35 9.82 22.67
C GLN A 173 11.28 9.01 21.92
N LEU A 174 11.64 8.38 20.80
CA LEU A 174 10.74 7.48 20.08
C LEU A 174 10.30 6.29 20.95
N ALA A 175 11.24 5.67 21.67
CA ALA A 175 10.93 4.55 22.57
C ALA A 175 10.00 4.96 23.72
N ALA A 176 10.18 6.16 24.27
CA ALA A 176 9.28 6.72 25.29
C ALA A 176 7.85 6.93 24.78
N HIS A 177 7.67 7.10 23.46
CA HIS A 177 6.36 7.18 22.79
C HIS A 177 5.97 5.84 22.16
N GLY A 178 6.54 4.73 22.65
CA GLY A 178 6.22 3.37 22.20
C GLY A 178 6.60 3.08 20.74
N ASN A 179 7.51 3.84 20.13
CA ASN A 179 7.92 3.72 18.73
C ASN A 179 6.73 3.73 17.75
N ALA A 180 5.72 4.54 18.01
CA ALA A 180 4.51 4.63 17.21
C ALA A 180 4.00 6.07 17.13
N ILE A 181 3.28 6.37 16.05
CA ILE A 181 2.32 7.49 16.04
C ILE A 181 0.93 6.91 16.31
N THR A 182 0.01 7.75 16.78
CA THR A 182 -1.38 7.36 17.01
C THR A 182 -2.28 8.26 16.18
N LEU A 183 -3.02 7.66 15.24
CA LEU A 183 -3.98 8.38 14.43
C LEU A 183 -5.16 8.82 15.29
N LYS A 184 -5.61 10.06 15.07
CA LYS A 184 -6.78 10.63 15.73
C LYS A 184 -8.06 9.85 15.36
N PRO A 185 -9.12 9.93 16.19
CA PRO A 185 -10.44 9.37 15.87
C PRO A 185 -10.89 9.71 14.45
N GLY A 186 -11.53 8.78 13.73
CA GLY A 186 -12.03 9.00 12.37
C GLY A 186 -10.98 8.96 11.25
N VAL A 187 -9.70 9.20 11.55
CA VAL A 187 -8.64 9.29 10.51
C VAL A 187 -8.42 7.96 9.79
N ALA A 188 -8.38 6.84 10.52
CA ALA A 188 -8.14 5.52 9.92
C ALA A 188 -9.25 5.15 8.91
N PHE A 189 -10.51 5.31 9.32
CA PHE A 189 -11.66 5.08 8.45
C PHE A 189 -11.72 6.07 7.28
N GLY A 190 -11.44 7.35 7.53
CA GLY A 190 -11.41 8.36 6.47
C GLY A 190 -10.36 8.05 5.41
N LEU A 191 -9.13 7.71 5.79
CA LEU A 191 -8.05 7.36 4.86
C LEU A 191 -8.36 6.05 4.10
N ALA A 192 -8.86 5.02 4.77
CA ALA A 192 -9.22 3.76 4.12
C ALA A 192 -10.37 3.94 3.11
N ARG A 193 -11.40 4.70 3.46
CA ARG A 193 -12.54 5.00 2.58
C ARG A 193 -12.13 5.80 1.34
N LEU A 194 -11.21 6.74 1.51
CA LEU A 194 -10.72 7.60 0.43
C LEU A 194 -9.59 6.99 -0.39
N ALA A 195 -9.07 5.81 -0.02
CA ALA A 195 -7.90 5.20 -0.63
C ALA A 195 -8.01 5.07 -2.16
N GLY A 196 -9.18 4.69 -2.68
CA GLY A 196 -9.44 4.56 -4.11
C GLY A 196 -9.35 5.89 -4.89
N LEU A 197 -9.47 7.03 -4.21
CA LEU A 197 -9.31 8.37 -4.79
C LEU A 197 -7.90 8.93 -4.53
N LEU A 198 -7.40 8.76 -3.30
CA LEU A 198 -6.12 9.33 -2.88
C LEU A 198 -4.91 8.62 -3.51
N LYS A 199 -4.90 7.29 -3.59
CA LYS A 199 -3.74 6.55 -4.10
C LYS A 199 -3.44 6.90 -5.58
N PRO A 200 -4.42 6.92 -6.50
CA PRO A 200 -4.15 7.37 -7.87
C PRO A 200 -3.62 8.81 -7.95
N ALA A 201 -4.18 9.73 -7.16
CA ALA A 201 -3.70 11.11 -7.11
C ALA A 201 -2.24 11.19 -6.60
N LEU A 202 -1.90 10.40 -5.59
CA LEU A 202 -0.53 10.28 -5.07
C LEU A 202 0.44 9.72 -6.11
N GLU A 203 0.05 8.69 -6.84
CA GLU A 203 0.87 8.12 -7.92
C GLU A 203 1.15 9.15 -9.01
N ILE A 204 0.14 9.92 -9.42
CA ILE A 204 0.29 10.99 -10.43
C ILE A 204 1.27 12.06 -9.92
N MET A 205 1.05 12.59 -8.71
CA MET A 205 1.94 13.59 -8.11
C MET A 205 3.37 13.08 -7.97
N TRP A 206 3.56 11.79 -7.68
CA TRP A 206 4.88 11.19 -7.54
C TRP A 206 5.58 11.06 -8.89
N VAL A 207 4.87 10.62 -9.93
CA VAL A 207 5.41 10.55 -11.31
C VAL A 207 5.84 11.93 -11.78
N ASP A 208 5.02 12.96 -11.53
CA ASP A 208 5.34 14.35 -11.88
C ASP A 208 6.57 14.85 -11.13
N ASP A 209 6.67 14.59 -9.83
CA ASP A 209 7.86 14.91 -9.03
C ASP A 209 9.11 14.22 -9.59
N ILE A 210 9.00 12.94 -9.96
CA ILE A 210 10.10 12.16 -10.53
C ILE A 210 10.56 12.72 -11.87
N ARG A 211 9.63 13.07 -12.76
CA ARG A 211 9.95 13.73 -14.04
C ARG A 211 10.66 15.07 -13.82
N GLN A 212 10.24 15.84 -12.82
CA GLN A 212 10.89 17.11 -12.50
C GLN A 212 12.31 16.94 -11.92
N MET A 213 12.53 15.89 -11.11
CA MET A 213 13.82 15.56 -10.48
C MET A 213 14.81 14.92 -11.48
N ASN A 214 14.31 14.31 -12.55
CA ASN A 214 15.08 13.56 -13.53
C ASN A 214 14.86 14.14 -14.93
N LYS A 215 15.69 15.10 -15.33
CA LYS A 215 15.52 15.88 -16.57
C LYS A 215 15.59 15.06 -17.86
N PHE A 216 16.11 13.84 -17.80
CA PHE A 216 16.12 12.93 -18.94
C PHE A 216 14.75 12.28 -19.19
N LEU A 217 13.79 12.40 -18.27
CA LEU A 217 12.42 11.89 -18.41
C LEU A 217 11.53 12.90 -19.14
N ASP A 218 11.63 12.98 -20.46
CA ASP A 218 10.70 13.74 -21.30
C ASP A 218 9.38 12.98 -21.58
N ALA A 219 8.50 13.55 -22.40
CA ALA A 219 7.19 12.99 -22.69
C ALA A 219 7.23 11.68 -23.51
N GLU A 220 8.35 11.37 -24.18
CA GLU A 220 8.51 10.17 -25.01
C GLU A 220 9.12 8.99 -24.23
N VAL A 221 9.63 9.24 -23.02
CA VAL A 221 10.21 8.20 -22.16
C VAL A 221 9.15 7.19 -21.70
N PRO A 222 9.47 5.87 -21.63
CA PRO A 222 8.55 4.78 -21.28
C PRO A 222 7.74 4.97 -19.99
N ASP A 223 6.84 4.02 -19.70
CA ASP A 223 5.89 4.08 -18.57
C ASP A 223 6.57 4.17 -17.19
N VAL A 224 6.91 5.40 -16.78
CA VAL A 224 7.49 5.74 -15.46
C VAL A 224 6.57 5.25 -14.34
N ALA A 225 5.25 5.38 -14.49
CA ALA A 225 4.30 4.90 -13.48
C ALA A 225 4.38 3.37 -13.35
N GLY A 226 4.49 2.66 -14.47
CA GLY A 226 4.66 1.22 -14.49
C GLY A 226 5.95 0.74 -13.82
N HIS A 227 7.05 1.45 -14.01
CA HIS A 227 8.30 1.17 -13.30
C HIS A 227 8.19 1.45 -11.80
N LEU A 228 7.69 2.63 -11.42
CA LEU A 228 7.67 3.08 -10.03
C LEU A 228 6.74 2.23 -9.16
N PHE A 229 5.60 1.86 -9.73
CA PHE A 229 4.54 1.18 -9.01
C PHE A 229 4.37 -0.27 -9.47
N GLY A 230 5.31 -0.85 -10.22
CA GLY A 230 5.28 -2.29 -10.51
C GLY A 230 4.10 -2.74 -11.38
N ARG A 231 3.56 -1.87 -12.25
CA ARG A 231 2.61 -2.32 -13.31
C ARG A 231 3.30 -3.21 -14.35
N GLU A 232 4.63 -3.27 -14.31
CA GLU A 232 5.45 -4.23 -15.03
C GLU A 232 5.23 -5.66 -14.51
N ARG A 233 4.48 -6.45 -15.28
CA ARG A 233 4.06 -7.85 -15.02
C ARG A 233 5.20 -8.88 -15.06
N ILE A 234 6.45 -8.47 -14.87
CA ILE A 234 7.66 -9.19 -15.26
C ILE A 234 7.85 -10.53 -14.51
N ALA A 235 7.13 -10.77 -13.40
CA ALA A 235 7.23 -12.03 -12.65
C ALA A 235 5.95 -12.87 -12.59
N MET A 236 4.93 -12.58 -13.40
CA MET A 236 3.68 -13.36 -13.39
C MET A 236 3.76 -14.69 -14.15
N THR A 237 4.86 -14.95 -14.86
CA THR A 237 5.03 -16.19 -15.64
C THR A 237 5.25 -17.42 -14.75
N SER A 238 6.09 -17.32 -13.73
CA SER A 238 6.31 -18.41 -12.77
C SER A 238 5.03 -18.72 -11.97
N VAL A 239 4.34 -17.67 -11.51
CA VAL A 239 3.04 -17.80 -10.84
C VAL A 239 2.02 -18.50 -11.72
N ARG A 240 1.89 -18.09 -12.98
CA ARG A 240 0.95 -18.70 -13.94
C ARG A 240 1.25 -20.18 -14.18
N ALA A 241 2.52 -20.54 -14.36
CA ALA A 241 2.91 -21.93 -14.57
C ALA A 241 2.55 -22.79 -13.36
N ALA A 242 2.95 -22.36 -12.16
CA ALA A 242 2.67 -23.08 -10.93
C ALA A 242 1.17 -23.18 -10.62
N PHE A 243 0.39 -22.13 -10.88
CA PHE A 243 -1.06 -22.17 -10.70
C PHE A 243 -1.76 -23.07 -11.71
N THR A 244 -1.29 -23.10 -12.96
CA THR A 244 -1.84 -23.99 -13.99
C THR A 244 -1.64 -25.45 -13.60
N GLU A 245 -0.47 -25.78 -13.05
CA GLU A 245 -0.16 -27.11 -12.56
C GLU A 245 -1.02 -27.49 -11.34
N ALA A 246 -1.11 -26.60 -10.34
CA ALA A 246 -1.80 -26.89 -9.08
C ALA A 246 -3.34 -26.84 -9.17
N PHE A 247 -3.89 -25.90 -9.94
CA PHE A 247 -5.34 -25.61 -9.98
C PHE A 247 -5.98 -25.90 -11.35
N GLY A 248 -5.18 -26.27 -12.35
CA GLY A 248 -5.64 -26.50 -13.72
C GLY A 248 -5.75 -25.22 -14.56
N PRO A 249 -5.81 -25.35 -15.90
CA PRO A 249 -5.83 -24.22 -16.84
C PRO A 249 -7.24 -23.64 -17.03
N HIS A 250 -7.93 -23.26 -15.95
CA HIS A 250 -9.28 -22.69 -16.03
C HIS A 250 -9.35 -21.31 -15.37
N CYS A 251 -10.19 -20.44 -15.93
CA CYS A 251 -10.47 -19.14 -15.36
C CYS A 251 -11.12 -19.33 -13.99
N PHE A 252 -10.50 -18.78 -12.94
CA PHE A 252 -11.06 -18.80 -11.59
C PHE A 252 -12.48 -18.24 -11.55
N TYR A 253 -12.78 -17.22 -12.36
CA TYR A 253 -14.07 -16.53 -12.33
C TYR A 253 -15.19 -17.26 -13.06
N CYS A 254 -14.95 -17.72 -14.30
CA CYS A 254 -16.01 -18.27 -15.15
C CYS A 254 -15.80 -19.74 -15.56
N GLY A 255 -14.73 -20.38 -15.09
CA GLY A 255 -14.43 -21.79 -15.37
C GLY A 255 -13.98 -22.10 -16.81
N VAL A 256 -13.96 -21.11 -17.72
CA VAL A 256 -13.53 -21.36 -19.11
C VAL A 256 -12.08 -21.81 -19.16
N HIS A 257 -11.78 -22.75 -20.06
CA HIS A 257 -10.41 -23.17 -20.35
C HIS A 257 -9.57 -21.98 -20.83
N LEU A 258 -8.33 -21.90 -20.36
CA LEU A 258 -7.41 -20.80 -20.62
C LEU A 258 -6.36 -21.19 -21.65
N PRO A 259 -6.16 -20.40 -22.71
CA PRO A 259 -5.02 -20.57 -23.60
C PRO A 259 -3.72 -20.18 -22.87
N ALA A 260 -2.58 -20.60 -23.43
CA ALA A 260 -1.27 -20.16 -22.96
C ALA A 260 -1.17 -18.63 -22.93
N GLY A 261 -0.51 -18.09 -21.89
CA GLY A 261 -0.30 -16.64 -21.74
C GLY A 261 -1.50 -15.86 -21.19
N ASN A 262 -2.52 -16.53 -20.66
CA ASN A 262 -3.62 -15.88 -19.95
C ASN A 262 -3.14 -14.96 -18.80
N PRO A 263 -3.89 -13.91 -18.43
CA PRO A 263 -3.52 -13.07 -17.31
C PRO A 263 -3.62 -13.82 -15.96
N VAL A 264 -2.76 -13.41 -15.03
CA VAL A 264 -2.94 -13.63 -13.59
C VAL A 264 -3.56 -12.34 -13.05
N ASP A 265 -4.68 -12.47 -12.35
CA ASP A 265 -5.42 -11.33 -11.80
C ASP A 265 -5.23 -11.24 -10.28
N HIS A 266 -5.32 -10.02 -9.77
CA HIS A 266 -5.39 -9.73 -8.33
C HIS A 266 -6.86 -9.63 -7.93
N VAL A 267 -7.32 -10.53 -7.05
CA VAL A 267 -8.71 -10.56 -6.60
C VAL A 267 -9.08 -9.26 -5.90
N LEU A 268 -8.34 -8.89 -4.85
CA LEU A 268 -8.38 -7.53 -4.31
C LEU A 268 -7.63 -6.59 -5.26
N PRO A 269 -8.23 -5.45 -5.68
CA PRO A 269 -7.61 -4.55 -6.65
C PRO A 269 -6.21 -4.12 -6.23
N TRP A 270 -5.22 -4.40 -7.08
CA TRP A 270 -3.83 -4.07 -6.80
C TRP A 270 -3.62 -2.56 -6.59
N SER A 271 -4.32 -1.72 -7.34
CA SER A 271 -4.31 -0.26 -7.16
C SER A 271 -4.77 0.20 -5.76
N LEU A 272 -5.53 -0.64 -5.05
CA LEU A 272 -6.02 -0.34 -3.72
C LEU A 272 -5.10 -0.87 -2.62
N VAL A 273 -4.56 -2.09 -2.76
CA VAL A 273 -3.82 -2.77 -1.66
C VAL A 273 -2.34 -3.06 -1.94
N GLY A 274 -1.91 -3.09 -3.21
CA GLY A 274 -0.53 -3.40 -3.58
C GLY A 274 -0.02 -4.74 -3.06
N ILE A 275 -0.90 -5.76 -2.97
CA ILE A 275 -0.57 -7.09 -2.45
C ILE A 275 -0.39 -8.05 -3.62
N ASP A 276 0.84 -8.46 -3.86
CA ASP A 276 1.24 -9.39 -4.93
C ASP A 276 1.34 -10.85 -4.47
N GLY A 277 1.00 -11.14 -3.21
CA GLY A 277 1.11 -12.48 -2.67
C GLY A 277 0.14 -13.48 -3.29
N LEU A 278 0.53 -14.76 -3.36
CA LEU A 278 -0.23 -15.82 -4.01
C LEU A 278 -1.68 -15.94 -3.51
N ALA A 279 -1.94 -15.61 -2.23
CA ALA A 279 -3.28 -15.62 -1.67
C ALA A 279 -4.23 -14.61 -2.35
N ASN A 280 -3.72 -13.55 -2.99
CA ASN A 280 -4.50 -12.57 -3.73
C ASN A 280 -4.56 -12.85 -5.24
N LEU A 281 -3.74 -13.77 -5.75
CA LEU A 281 -3.60 -14.00 -7.19
C LEU A 281 -4.44 -15.17 -7.66
N VAL A 282 -4.99 -15.09 -8.87
CA VAL A 282 -5.75 -16.16 -9.54
C VAL A 282 -5.52 -16.19 -11.04
N LEU A 283 -5.70 -17.36 -11.68
CA LEU A 283 -5.76 -17.44 -13.14
C LEU A 283 -7.06 -16.85 -13.65
N ALA A 284 -7.00 -15.93 -14.61
CA ALA A 284 -8.18 -15.30 -15.18
C ALA A 284 -8.15 -15.29 -16.71
N CYS A 285 -9.32 -15.29 -17.34
CA CYS A 285 -9.43 -15.01 -18.78
C CYS A 285 -9.41 -13.50 -19.02
N MET A 286 -9.03 -13.07 -20.22
CA MET A 286 -8.97 -11.64 -20.58
C MET A 286 -10.31 -10.91 -20.40
N LYS A 287 -11.43 -11.61 -20.66
CA LYS A 287 -12.78 -11.03 -20.52
C LYS A 287 -13.09 -10.69 -19.07
N CYS A 288 -12.95 -11.66 -18.16
CA CYS A 288 -13.21 -11.44 -16.73
C CYS A 288 -12.22 -10.44 -16.11
N ASN A 289 -10.92 -10.57 -16.41
CA ASN A 289 -9.90 -9.67 -15.90
C ASN A 289 -10.13 -8.21 -16.36
N GLY A 290 -10.43 -8.02 -17.64
CA GLY A 290 -10.69 -6.70 -18.20
C GLY A 290 -11.99 -6.08 -17.68
N ASP A 291 -13.05 -6.87 -17.55
CA ASP A 291 -14.35 -6.43 -17.05
C ASP A 291 -14.32 -6.10 -15.54
N LYS A 292 -13.60 -6.90 -14.74
CA LYS A 292 -13.35 -6.61 -13.32
C LYS A 292 -12.53 -5.33 -13.14
N GLY A 293 -11.42 -5.20 -13.88
CA GLY A 293 -10.52 -4.05 -13.78
C GLY A 293 -10.14 -3.74 -12.32
N GLY A 294 -10.34 -2.49 -11.92
CA GLY A 294 -10.12 -2.02 -10.53
C GLY A 294 -11.33 -2.14 -9.60
N ALA A 295 -12.43 -2.78 -10.02
CA ALA A 295 -13.63 -2.90 -9.20
C ALA A 295 -13.41 -3.81 -7.98
N LEU A 296 -14.07 -3.49 -6.87
CA LEU A 296 -14.10 -4.37 -5.71
C LEU A 296 -14.82 -5.67 -6.06
N PRO A 297 -14.24 -6.85 -5.78
CA PRO A 297 -14.93 -8.12 -5.99
C PRO A 297 -16.11 -8.27 -5.02
N ALA A 298 -17.09 -9.08 -5.40
CA ALA A 298 -18.15 -9.52 -4.50
C ALA A 298 -17.55 -10.37 -3.35
N ILE A 299 -18.25 -10.43 -2.22
CA ILE A 299 -17.80 -11.16 -1.02
C ILE A 299 -17.54 -12.63 -1.34
N GLU A 300 -18.41 -13.26 -2.13
CA GLU A 300 -18.34 -14.68 -2.49
C GLU A 300 -17.06 -15.01 -3.28
N ILE A 301 -16.55 -14.05 -4.06
CA ILE A 301 -15.28 -14.19 -4.79
C ILE A 301 -14.11 -14.15 -3.80
N VAL A 302 -14.20 -13.29 -2.78
CA VAL A 302 -13.20 -13.19 -1.71
C VAL A 302 -13.20 -14.43 -0.83
N ASP A 303 -14.38 -14.98 -0.51
CA ASP A 303 -14.50 -16.27 0.18
C ASP A 303 -13.79 -17.37 -0.60
N ARG A 304 -14.16 -17.54 -1.87
CA ARG A 304 -13.58 -18.59 -2.73
C ARG A 304 -12.06 -18.46 -2.88
N VAL A 305 -11.50 -17.23 -2.96
CA VAL A 305 -10.05 -17.07 -3.08
C VAL A 305 -9.33 -17.42 -1.78
N LEU A 306 -9.95 -17.11 -0.63
CA LEU A 306 -9.43 -17.40 0.70
C LEU A 306 -9.65 -18.87 1.12
N GLU A 307 -10.62 -19.58 0.55
CA GLU A 307 -10.85 -21.01 0.80
C GLU A 307 -9.82 -21.93 0.14
N ARG A 308 -9.02 -21.42 -0.81
CA ARG A 308 -7.94 -22.18 -1.43
C ARG A 308 -6.97 -22.74 -0.39
N ASP A 309 -6.53 -23.97 -0.63
CA ASP A 309 -5.66 -24.72 0.28
C ASP A 309 -4.38 -23.94 0.60
N ARG A 310 -4.15 -23.72 1.90
CA ARG A 310 -2.99 -22.95 2.39
C ARG A 310 -1.68 -23.70 2.14
N GLY A 311 -1.66 -25.01 2.34
CA GLY A 311 -0.48 -25.84 2.13
C GLY A 311 0.00 -25.81 0.69
N VAL A 312 -0.93 -25.91 -0.26
CA VAL A 312 -0.63 -25.79 -1.70
C VAL A 312 -0.03 -24.42 -2.03
N LEU A 313 -0.62 -23.33 -1.52
CA LEU A 313 -0.07 -21.98 -1.76
C LEU A 313 1.33 -21.81 -1.16
N GLU A 314 1.59 -22.33 0.04
CA GLU A 314 2.92 -22.27 0.66
C GLU A 314 3.96 -23.18 -0.02
N GLU A 315 3.53 -24.28 -0.63
CA GLU A 315 4.40 -25.12 -1.47
C GLU A 315 4.82 -24.37 -2.74
N ILE A 316 3.85 -23.77 -3.44
CA ILE A 316 4.14 -22.93 -4.61
C ILE A 316 5.05 -21.77 -4.21
N ALA A 317 4.74 -21.06 -3.13
CA ALA A 317 5.54 -19.94 -2.63
C ALA A 317 7.02 -20.30 -2.46
N ARG A 318 7.30 -21.48 -1.89
CA ARG A 318 8.67 -21.98 -1.72
C ARG A 318 9.32 -22.35 -3.04
N SER A 319 8.58 -22.98 -3.96
CA SER A 319 9.16 -23.48 -5.23
C SER A 319 9.54 -22.36 -6.19
N ILE A 320 8.76 -21.28 -6.24
CA ILE A 320 9.01 -20.13 -7.14
C ILE A 320 9.57 -18.89 -6.43
N GLU A 321 9.94 -19.02 -5.15
CA GLU A 321 10.41 -17.91 -4.30
C GLU A 321 9.48 -16.68 -4.36
N TRP A 322 8.19 -16.92 -4.09
CA TRP A 322 7.15 -15.89 -4.14
C TRP A 322 6.39 -15.84 -2.82
N PRO A 323 5.98 -14.66 -2.32
CA PRO A 323 5.31 -14.61 -1.02
C PRO A 323 3.84 -15.03 -1.12
N THR A 324 3.31 -15.66 -0.07
CA THR A 324 1.88 -16.00 0.01
C THR A 324 1.02 -14.80 0.44
N GLN A 325 1.51 -14.02 1.43
CA GLN A 325 0.88 -12.83 2.02
C GLN A 325 -0.58 -12.99 2.50
N ARG A 326 -1.02 -14.20 2.85
CA ARG A 326 -2.41 -14.48 3.23
C ARG A 326 -2.95 -13.55 4.32
N ASN A 327 -2.20 -13.34 5.40
CA ASN A 327 -2.66 -12.48 6.50
C ASN A 327 -2.90 -11.04 6.04
N ARG A 328 -2.07 -10.51 5.14
CA ARG A 328 -2.27 -9.18 4.56
C ARG A 328 -3.52 -9.13 3.68
N VAL A 329 -3.78 -10.19 2.88
CA VAL A 329 -5.00 -10.28 2.05
C VAL A 329 -6.25 -10.28 2.92
N VAL A 330 -6.30 -11.09 3.97
CA VAL A 330 -7.42 -11.15 4.91
C VAL A 330 -7.63 -9.78 5.59
N ALA A 331 -6.55 -9.20 6.10
CA ALA A 331 -6.59 -7.92 6.79
C ALA A 331 -7.06 -6.77 5.87
N ALA A 332 -6.52 -6.72 4.64
CA ALA A 332 -6.91 -5.74 3.65
C ALA A 332 -8.35 -5.93 3.16
N ALA A 333 -8.80 -7.17 2.93
CA ALA A 333 -10.20 -7.46 2.64
C ALA A 333 -11.09 -6.93 3.76
N ARG A 334 -10.82 -7.29 5.02
CA ARG A 334 -11.59 -6.82 6.17
C ARG A 334 -11.69 -5.31 6.20
N GLY A 335 -10.57 -4.58 6.10
CA GLY A 335 -10.60 -3.13 6.14
C GLY A 335 -11.28 -2.47 4.94
N ILE A 336 -11.10 -3.00 3.72
CA ILE A 336 -11.80 -2.50 2.53
C ILE A 336 -13.31 -2.62 2.75
N PHE A 337 -13.81 -3.83 3.01
CA PHE A 337 -15.25 -4.06 3.04
C PHE A 337 -15.92 -3.38 4.24
N ARG A 338 -15.27 -3.27 5.39
CA ARG A 338 -15.78 -2.50 6.54
C ARG A 338 -15.73 -0.99 6.33
N GLY A 339 -14.77 -0.50 5.55
CA GLY A 339 -14.65 0.91 5.23
C GLY A 339 -15.67 1.41 4.18
N GLN A 340 -16.34 0.49 3.47
CA GLN A 340 -17.34 0.84 2.46
C GLN A 340 -18.75 0.99 3.06
N PRO A 341 -19.56 1.93 2.54
CA PRO A 341 -20.96 2.00 2.93
C PRO A 341 -21.75 0.78 2.41
N PRO A 342 -22.84 0.37 3.10
CA PRO A 342 -23.72 -0.68 2.60
C PRO A 342 -24.27 -0.36 1.20
N GLY A 343 -24.40 -1.38 0.35
CA GLY A 343 -24.98 -1.23 -0.98
C GLY A 343 -24.06 -0.63 -2.05
N VAL A 344 -22.76 -0.44 -1.78
CA VAL A 344 -21.81 -0.11 -2.87
C VAL A 344 -21.81 -1.22 -3.93
N PRO A 345 -21.69 -0.86 -5.22
CA PRO A 345 -21.56 -1.86 -6.27
C PRO A 345 -20.23 -2.62 -6.14
N THR A 346 -20.30 -3.94 -6.22
CA THR A 346 -19.16 -4.86 -6.28
C THR A 346 -19.31 -5.74 -7.52
N TRP A 347 -18.19 -6.24 -8.03
CA TRP A 347 -18.12 -7.05 -9.23
C TRP A 347 -18.41 -8.51 -8.88
N GLY A 348 -19.53 -9.05 -9.39
CA GLY A 348 -19.98 -10.43 -9.14
C GLY A 348 -19.53 -11.44 -10.18
N GLY A 349 -18.98 -10.97 -11.31
CA GLY A 349 -18.63 -11.81 -12.45
C GLY A 349 -18.69 -11.02 -13.75
N TYR A 350 -18.38 -11.66 -14.87
CA TYR A 350 -18.37 -10.98 -16.17
C TYR A 350 -19.73 -10.32 -16.48
N ARG A 351 -19.73 -8.98 -16.60
CA ARG A 351 -20.91 -8.14 -16.77
C ARG A 351 -21.96 -8.27 -15.67
N GLN A 352 -21.54 -8.62 -14.46
CA GLN A 352 -22.41 -8.78 -13.30
C GLN A 352 -21.95 -7.88 -12.16
N THR A 353 -22.90 -7.10 -11.63
CA THR A 353 -22.69 -6.24 -10.45
C THR A 353 -23.64 -6.67 -9.36
N VAL A 354 -23.11 -6.87 -8.15
CA VAL A 354 -23.90 -7.16 -6.94
C VAL A 354 -23.70 -6.05 -5.92
N ARG A 355 -24.69 -5.84 -5.06
CA ARG A 355 -24.63 -4.81 -4.02
C ARG A 355 -23.96 -5.42 -2.80
N LEU A 356 -23.00 -4.69 -2.21
CA LEU A 356 -22.37 -5.11 -0.97
C LEU A 356 -23.43 -5.24 0.13
N ASP A 357 -23.65 -6.47 0.57
CA ASP A 357 -24.48 -6.78 1.73
C ASP A 357 -23.56 -7.01 2.95
N VAL A 358 -23.66 -6.11 3.93
CA VAL A 358 -22.90 -6.20 5.19
C VAL A 358 -23.68 -6.92 6.30
N ALA A 359 -24.92 -7.35 6.03
CA ALA A 359 -25.74 -8.07 7.01
C ALA A 359 -25.19 -9.48 7.29
N PHE A 360 -24.59 -10.12 6.29
CA PHE A 360 -23.98 -11.43 6.40
C PHE A 360 -22.46 -11.33 6.25
N GLN A 361 -21.78 -11.20 7.39
CA GLN A 361 -20.33 -11.05 7.41
C GLN A 361 -19.64 -12.43 7.42
N PRO A 362 -18.78 -12.74 6.43
CA PRO A 362 -17.98 -13.96 6.44
C PRO A 362 -17.00 -13.97 7.61
N GLU A 363 -16.45 -15.14 7.93
CA GLU A 363 -15.57 -15.31 9.11
C GLU A 363 -14.35 -14.38 9.06
N TRP A 364 -13.73 -14.22 7.89
CA TRP A 364 -12.56 -13.34 7.72
C TRP A 364 -12.86 -11.85 7.96
N MET A 365 -14.13 -11.45 7.91
CA MET A 365 -14.56 -10.07 8.22
C MET A 365 -14.79 -9.88 9.73
N ARG A 366 -15.20 -10.94 10.43
CA ARG A 366 -15.52 -10.94 11.87
C ARG A 366 -14.34 -11.22 12.77
N ALA A 367 -13.36 -11.99 12.30
CA ALA A 367 -12.25 -12.42 13.14
C ALA A 367 -11.36 -11.24 13.56
N ALA A 368 -11.24 -11.04 14.88
CA ALA A 368 -10.21 -10.22 15.49
C ALA A 368 -8.89 -10.98 15.44
N TYR A 369 -8.14 -10.83 14.34
CA TYR A 369 -6.78 -11.35 14.28
C TYR A 369 -5.87 -10.40 15.05
N GLY A 370 -5.56 -10.78 16.29
CA GLY A 370 -4.54 -10.14 17.14
C GLY A 370 -3.13 -10.59 16.82
#